data_AF-A0A9P6ZUY0-F1
#
_entry.id   AF-A0A9P6ZUY0-F1
#
_cell.length_a   1.000
_cell.length_b   1.000
_cell.length_c   1.000
_cell.angle_alpha   90.00
_cell.angle_beta   90.00
_cell.angle_gamma   90.00
#
_symmetry.space_group_name_H-M   'P 1'
#
loop_
_entity.id
_entity.type
_entity.pdbx_description
1 polymer ?
#
loop_
_entity_poly.entity_id
_entity_poly.type
_entity_poly.pdbx_seq_one_letter_code
_entity_poly.pdbx_strand_id
1 'polypeptide(L)'
;MPGRAKSTTQKRWEAREAYNYLMSCAVEAYNMELAKPPGVRHRGARTICRDFEKMNLESTGKLIKLSFSTLSRLAAGGNSLTKARAADHRVSFQDY
;
A
#
# COMPACT_ATOMS: atom_id res chain seq x y z
N MET A 1 -34.43 -12.31 -15.98
CA MET A 1 -34.43 -11.78 -14.60
C MET A 1 -33.59 -10.52 -14.58
N PRO A 2 -34.15 -9.33 -14.31
CA PRO A 2 -33.35 -8.12 -14.16
C PRO A 2 -32.48 -8.25 -12.90
N GLY A 3 -31.15 -8.13 -13.07
CA GLY A 3 -30.18 -8.31 -11.99
C GLY A 3 -30.43 -7.35 -10.83
N ARG A 4 -30.39 -7.87 -9.59
CA ARG A 4 -30.54 -7.06 -8.37
C ARG A 4 -29.48 -5.95 -8.35
N ALA A 5 -29.93 -4.70 -8.25
CA ALA A 5 -29.05 -3.58 -8.03
C ALA A 5 -28.26 -3.78 -6.71
N LYS A 6 -26.93 -3.66 -6.76
CA LYS A 6 -26.07 -3.78 -5.57
C LYS A 6 -26.49 -2.77 -4.49
N SER A 7 -26.49 -3.21 -3.23
CA SER A 7 -26.77 -2.32 -2.09
C SER A 7 -25.72 -1.22 -1.98
N THR A 8 -26.09 -0.09 -1.41
CA THR A 8 -25.17 1.03 -1.14
C THR A 8 -23.98 0.58 -0.28
N THR A 9 -24.22 -0.32 0.67
CA THR A 9 -23.18 -0.95 1.49
C THR A 9 -22.21 -1.72 0.61
N GLN A 10 -22.68 -2.64 -0.23
CA GLN A 10 -21.80 -3.46 -1.07
C GLN A 10 -20.91 -2.61 -2.00
N LYS A 11 -21.47 -1.54 -2.57
CA LYS A 11 -20.70 -0.58 -3.38
C LYS A 11 -19.59 0.14 -2.59
N ARG A 12 -19.85 0.48 -1.32
CA ARG A 12 -18.85 1.10 -0.42
C ARG A 12 -17.73 0.12 -0.06
N TRP A 13 -18.06 -1.14 0.17
CA TRP A 13 -17.06 -2.18 0.44
C TRP A 13 -16.14 -2.40 -0.76
N GLU A 14 -16.69 -2.53 -1.96
CA GLU A 14 -15.90 -2.68 -3.20
C GLU A 14 -14.96 -1.49 -3.43
N ALA A 15 -15.43 -0.25 -3.20
CA ALA A 15 -14.60 0.94 -3.33
C ALA A 15 -13.47 0.98 -2.28
N ARG A 16 -13.75 0.54 -1.06
CA ARG A 16 -12.76 0.47 0.02
C ARG A 16 -11.69 -0.57 -0.27
N GLU A 17 -12.08 -1.75 -0.75
CA GLU A 17 -11.11 -2.78 -1.12
C GLU A 17 -10.25 -2.39 -2.31
N ALA A 18 -10.84 -1.75 -3.32
CA ALA A 18 -10.06 -1.19 -4.43
C ALA A 18 -9.02 -0.17 -3.93
N TYR A 19 -9.40 0.71 -3.00
CA TYR A 19 -8.47 1.66 -2.38
C TYR A 19 -7.37 0.95 -1.57
N ASN A 20 -7.73 -0.05 -0.74
CA ASN A 20 -6.78 -0.78 0.09
C ASN A 20 -5.74 -1.51 -0.74
N TYR A 21 -6.18 -2.22 -1.79
CA TYR A 21 -5.31 -2.92 -2.73
C TYR A 21 -4.33 -1.95 -3.42
N LEU A 22 -4.82 -0.81 -3.87
CA LEU A 22 -3.98 0.19 -4.53
C LEU A 22 -2.97 0.81 -3.57
N MET A 23 -3.38 1.04 -2.33
CA MET A 23 -2.50 1.53 -1.27
C MET A 23 -1.42 0.50 -0.90
N SER A 24 -1.73 -0.81 -0.84
CA SER A 24 -0.72 -1.83 -0.54
C SER A 24 0.33 -1.91 -1.65
N CYS A 25 -0.07 -1.89 -2.92
CA CYS A 25 0.88 -1.86 -4.04
C CYS A 25 1.78 -0.61 -4.00
N ALA A 26 1.21 0.55 -3.67
CA ALA A 26 1.98 1.79 -3.56
C ALA A 26 2.99 1.76 -2.38
N VAL A 27 2.63 1.12 -1.26
CA VAL A 27 3.52 0.94 -0.10
C VAL A 27 4.69 0.03 -0.45
N GLU A 28 4.44 -1.09 -1.15
CA GLU A 28 5.51 -1.98 -1.61
C GLU A 28 6.48 -1.28 -2.56
N ALA A 29 5.95 -0.54 -3.54
CA ALA A 29 6.76 0.27 -4.45
C ALA A 29 7.63 1.30 -3.71
N TYR A 30 7.06 1.98 -2.71
CA TYR A 30 7.82 2.94 -1.91
C TYR A 30 8.88 2.26 -1.03
N ASN A 31 8.60 1.10 -0.46
CA ASN A 31 9.59 0.34 0.30
C ASN A 31 10.76 -0.12 -0.59
N MET A 32 10.48 -0.56 -1.82
CA MET A 32 11.53 -0.86 -2.80
C MET A 32 12.36 0.38 -3.16
N GLU A 33 11.73 1.54 -3.30
CA GLU A 33 12.42 2.82 -3.52
C GLU A 33 13.31 3.21 -2.33
N LEU A 34 12.87 2.95 -1.09
CA LEU A 34 13.66 3.18 0.12
C LEU A 34 14.84 2.22 0.28
N ALA A 35 14.73 0.99 -0.24
CA ALA A 35 15.80 0.00 -0.21
C ALA A 35 16.93 0.28 -1.22
N LYS A 36 16.77 1.26 -2.11
CA LYS A 36 17.80 1.62 -3.09
C LYS A 36 19.06 2.17 -2.40
N PRO A 37 20.26 1.91 -2.94
CA PRO A 37 21.50 2.38 -2.37
C PRO A 37 21.61 3.92 -2.46
N PRO A 38 22.33 4.56 -1.51
CA PRO A 38 22.59 5.98 -1.55
C PRO A 38 23.35 6.35 -2.83
N GLY A 39 22.87 7.36 -3.55
CA GLY A 39 23.42 7.79 -4.85
C GLY A 39 22.50 7.52 -6.04
N VAL A 40 21.46 6.69 -5.87
CA VAL A 40 20.38 6.54 -6.86
C VAL A 40 19.27 7.54 -6.54
N ARG A 41 18.73 8.19 -7.57
CA ARG A 41 17.62 9.14 -7.39
C ARG A 41 16.36 8.39 -6.93
N HIS A 42 15.99 8.59 -5.67
CA HIS A 42 14.77 8.01 -5.10
C HIS A 42 13.52 8.72 -5.62
N ARG A 43 12.47 7.96 -5.93
CA ARG A 43 11.15 8.54 -6.17
C ARG A 43 10.49 8.87 -4.84
N GLY A 44 10.04 10.13 -4.68
CA GLY A 44 9.34 10.55 -3.49
C GLY A 44 7.94 9.91 -3.40
N ALA A 45 7.43 9.75 -2.17
CA ALA A 45 6.10 9.17 -1.91
C ALA A 45 4.98 9.83 -2.72
N ARG A 46 5.03 11.15 -2.93
CA ARG A 46 4.05 11.88 -3.75
C ARG A 46 4.06 11.46 -5.23
N THR A 47 5.24 11.21 -5.79
CA THR A 47 5.38 10.77 -7.18
C THR A 47 4.79 9.38 -7.34
N ILE A 48 5.10 8.47 -6.42
CA ILE A 48 4.57 7.11 -6.43
C ILE A 48 3.04 7.14 -6.31
N CYS A 49 2.47 7.89 -5.36
CA CYS A 49 1.01 8.03 -5.27
C CYS A 49 0.39 8.50 -6.60
N ARG A 50 0.94 9.53 -7.24
CA ARG A 50 0.43 10.05 -8.52
C ARG A 50 0.52 9.04 -9.66
N ASP A 51 1.62 8.29 -9.73
CA ASP A 51 1.82 7.26 -10.75
C ASP A 51 0.74 6.17 -10.62
N PHE A 52 0.49 5.70 -9.39
CA PHE A 52 -0.55 4.71 -9.11
C PHE A 52 -1.97 5.24 -9.31
N GLU A 53 -2.25 6.51 -8.94
CA GLU A 53 -3.52 7.18 -9.24
C GLU A 53 -3.80 7.21 -10.74
N LYS A 54 -2.78 7.56 -11.53
CA LYS A 54 -2.86 7.63 -12.99
C LYS A 54 -3.05 6.24 -13.61
N MET A 55 -2.28 5.25 -13.20
CA MET A 55 -2.43 3.86 -13.66
C MET A 55 -3.82 3.30 -13.38
N ASN A 56 -4.40 3.61 -12.21
CA ASN A 56 -5.75 3.16 -11.89
C ASN A 56 -6.81 3.85 -12.74
N LEU A 57 -6.63 5.15 -13.00
CA LEU A 57 -7.50 5.90 -13.89
C LEU A 57 -7.46 5.34 -15.31
N GLU A 58 -6.28 4.99 -15.83
CA GLU A 58 -6.11 4.40 -17.16
C GLU A 58 -6.70 2.99 -17.25
N SER A 59 -6.50 2.16 -16.22
CA SER A 59 -6.96 0.77 -16.20
C SER A 59 -8.47 0.62 -15.94
N THR A 60 -9.00 1.35 -14.96
CA THR A 60 -10.38 1.17 -14.48
C THR A 60 -11.31 2.32 -14.86
N GLY A 61 -10.77 3.44 -15.36
CA GLY A 61 -11.54 4.66 -15.62
C GLY A 61 -11.95 5.41 -14.35
N LYS A 62 -11.43 5.01 -13.17
CA LYS A 62 -11.81 5.58 -11.86
C LYS A 62 -10.61 6.21 -11.19
N LEU A 63 -10.73 7.49 -10.85
CA LEU A 63 -9.73 8.19 -10.04
C LEU A 63 -9.91 7.82 -8.57
N ILE A 64 -8.93 7.11 -7.99
CA ILE A 64 -8.85 6.82 -6.57
C ILE A 64 -7.69 7.61 -6.00
N LYS A 65 -7.96 8.68 -5.24
CA LYS A 65 -6.89 9.52 -4.64
C LYS A 65 -6.21 8.80 -3.50
N LEU A 66 -4.88 8.71 -3.54
CA LEU A 66 -4.05 8.15 -2.49
C LEU A 66 -3.45 9.26 -1.62
N SER A 67 -3.46 9.03 -0.31
CA SER A 67 -2.82 9.94 0.64
C SER A 67 -1.36 9.57 0.87
N PHE A 68 -0.43 10.44 0.46
CA PHE A 68 1.01 10.25 0.71
C PHE A 68 1.34 10.12 2.20
N SER A 69 0.61 10.82 3.08
CA SER A 69 0.84 10.75 4.52
C SER A 69 0.43 9.39 5.09
N THR A 70 -0.58 8.75 4.50
CA THR A 70 -0.98 7.39 4.85
C THR A 70 0.05 6.40 4.32
N LEU A 71 0.53 6.57 3.10
CA LEU A 71 1.60 5.75 2.52
C LEU A 71 2.86 5.77 3.38
N SER A 72 3.35 6.96 3.76
CA SER A 72 4.55 7.08 4.59
C SER A 72 4.38 6.45 5.97
N ARG A 73 3.19 6.59 6.59
CA ARG A 73 2.87 5.96 7.88
C ARG A 73 2.78 4.44 7.78
N LEU A 74 2.20 3.91 6.70
CA LEU A 74 2.11 2.47 6.46
C LEU A 74 3.48 1.85 6.19
N ALA A 75 4.33 2.53 5.41
CA ALA A 75 5.71 2.10 5.19
C ALA A 75 6.52 2.08 6.51
N ALA A 76 6.39 3.12 7.33
CA ALA A 76 7.03 3.17 8.65
C ALA A 76 6.47 2.10 9.60
N GLY A 77 5.15 1.92 9.66
CA GLY A 77 4.49 0.92 10.51
C GLY A 77 4.77 -0.52 10.07
N GLY A 78 4.84 -0.79 8.76
CA GLY A 78 5.25 -2.07 8.21
C GLY A 78 6.70 -2.42 8.56
N ASN A 79 7.59 -1.42 8.54
CA ASN A 79 8.97 -1.56 9.03
C ASN A 79 9.02 -1.84 10.53
N SER A 80 8.14 -1.24 11.34
CA SER A 80 8.05 -1.54 12.78
C SER A 80 7.56 -2.97 13.04
N LEU A 81 6.54 -3.45 12.30
CA LEU A 81 6.03 -4.81 12.44
C LEU A 81 7.04 -5.87 12.01
N THR A 82 7.75 -5.63 10.90
CA THR A 82 8.82 -6.53 10.42
C THR A 82 10.01 -6.55 11.38
N LYS A 83 10.43 -5.40 11.92
CA LYS A 83 11.46 -5.34 12.97
C LYS A 83 11.02 -6.04 14.27
N ALA A 84 9.78 -5.89 14.69
CA ALA A 84 9.24 -6.57 15.87
C ALA A 84 9.20 -8.09 15.68
N ARG A 85 8.73 -8.57 14.53
CA ARG A 85 8.73 -10.02 14.21
C ARG A 85 10.14 -10.60 14.06
N ALA A 86 11.09 -9.82 13.54
CA ALA A 86 12.49 -10.22 13.46
C ALA A 86 13.17 -10.27 14.84
N ALA A 87 12.74 -9.43 15.79
CA ALA A 87 13.20 -9.47 17.17
C ALA A 87 12.65 -10.70 17.91
N ASP A 88 11.37 -11.03 17.71
CA ASP A 88 10.74 -12.23 18.29
C ASP A 88 11.44 -13.53 17.84
N HIS A 89 11.80 -13.64 16.56
CA HIS A 89 12.44 -14.84 16.03
C HIS A 89 13.91 -15.02 16.45
N ARG A 90 14.52 -14.02 17.12
CA ARG A 90 15.85 -14.10 17.73
C ARG A 90 15.83 -14.60 19.18
N VAL A 91 14.65 -14.68 19.82
CA VAL A 91 14.52 -15.14 21.21
C VAL A 91 14.24 -16.64 21.31
N SER A 92 13.86 -17.30 20.20
CA SER A 92 13.54 -18.74 20.19
C SER A 92 14.72 -19.69 19.92
N PHE A 93 15.97 -19.21 19.94
CA PHE A 93 17.15 -20.03 19.67
C PHE A 93 18.21 -19.96 20.78
N GLN A 94 17.75 -19.92 22.03
CA GLN A 94 18.63 -19.98 23.19
C GLN A 94 18.00 -20.73 24.36
N ASP A 95 17.43 -21.90 24.09
CA ASP A 95 17.07 -22.90 25.10
C ASP A 95 16.98 -24.27 24.41
N TYR A 96 18.13 -24.90 24.18
CA TYR A 96 18.31 -26.36 24.11
C TYR A 96 19.78 -26.71 24.32
#